data_AF-A0AA87U2J7-F1
#
_entry.id   AF-A0AA87U2J7-F1
#
_cell.length_a   1.000
_cell.length_b   1.000
_cell.length_c   1.000
_cell.angle_alpha   90.00
_cell.angle_beta   90.00
_cell.angle_gamma   90.00
#
_symmetry.space_group_name_H-M   'P 1'
#
loop_
_entity.id
_entity.type
_entity.pdbx_description
1 polymer ?
#
loop_
_entity_poly.entity_id
_entity_poly.type
_entity_poly.pdbx_seq_one_letter_code
_entity_poly.pdbx_strand_id
1 'polypeptide(L)'
;MAADNATKGTARIEVLIADMNGRLRGKQIPIEAEKKVWSGAVRLPTSTQSLDIWGYDNDEITGLSMTIGDPDGICIADPRTLADMPWAPPGSKQVVATMHELDGSPSFQDPRAILGSVLERYKTLGLTPVVATELEFYLLAGDWRERDIPSPPPALMYRGEPNGYQLYDMDAVDLLGDYLETLRTYAKAQGLPADATTAEFGPGQFEVNLLHRPDALAAADDCILLKRVAEQAARKHGLKSTCMAKPYTDHAGSGLHVHASIIDSKGRNILDAAGGEPVKLKSISAGLLQTLLDAQLVFAPYANSYRRFQPGSFAPVDLTWGYGHRGTAIRIPEKDGPAARIEHRVAGADANPYLMLAAILGGMLLGLEKDLDPGEETTPSHVPADAPRLTHDFLTAVERFRASPFIADIFGERYQKLYGDTKHKEAISHLRTVSDFDYRTYLPRL
;
A
#
# COMPACT_ATOMS: atom_id res chain seq x y z
N MET A 1 13.36 -30.54 3.11
CA MET A 1 12.26 -31.02 3.98
C MET A 1 11.67 -29.82 4.70
N ALA A 2 10.72 -29.13 4.08
CA ALA A 2 9.99 -28.05 4.75
C ALA A 2 9.07 -28.70 5.78
N ALA A 3 9.32 -28.42 7.06
CA ALA A 3 8.52 -28.96 8.14
C ALA A 3 7.08 -28.45 8.00
N ASP A 4 6.14 -29.39 8.09
CA ASP A 4 4.71 -29.19 8.28
C ASP A 4 4.47 -28.43 9.60
N ASN A 5 4.72 -27.11 9.59
CA ASN A 5 4.60 -26.24 10.77
C ASN A 5 3.17 -25.74 10.98
N ALA A 6 2.25 -26.05 10.07
CA ALA A 6 0.85 -25.66 10.18
C ALA A 6 0.04 -26.82 10.76
N THR A 7 -0.07 -26.92 12.10
CA THR A 7 -1.19 -27.59 12.81
C THR A 7 -0.99 -27.76 14.32
N LYS A 8 0.22 -27.59 14.87
CA LYS A 8 0.43 -27.73 16.32
C LYS A 8 0.00 -26.45 17.06
N GLY A 9 -1.00 -26.55 17.93
CA GLY A 9 -1.44 -25.45 18.81
C GLY A 9 -2.95 -25.39 19.00
N THR A 10 -3.41 -24.53 19.91
CA THR A 10 -4.83 -24.26 20.10
C THR A 10 -5.33 -23.19 19.14
N ALA A 11 -6.63 -23.26 18.80
CA ALA A 11 -7.29 -22.26 17.99
C ALA A 11 -7.25 -20.87 18.66
N ARG A 12 -7.16 -19.83 17.85
CA ARG A 12 -7.03 -18.44 18.30
C ARG A 12 -7.69 -17.46 17.35
N ILE A 13 -8.03 -16.28 17.85
CA ILE A 13 -8.42 -15.13 17.04
C ILE A 13 -7.33 -14.05 17.12
N GLU A 14 -6.85 -13.57 15.97
CA GLU A 14 -5.90 -12.47 15.88
C GLU A 14 -6.64 -11.15 15.66
N VAL A 15 -6.49 -10.21 16.58
CA VAL A 15 -7.00 -8.83 16.41
C VAL A 15 -5.86 -7.98 15.85
N LEU A 16 -6.06 -7.45 14.65
CA LEU A 16 -5.03 -6.80 13.86
C LEU A 16 -5.35 -5.31 13.66
N ILE A 17 -4.39 -4.44 13.89
CA ILE A 17 -4.41 -3.03 13.48
C ILE A 17 -3.29 -2.79 12.47
N ALA A 18 -3.43 -1.78 11.62
CA ALA A 18 -2.35 -1.34 10.74
C ALA A 18 -1.58 -0.19 11.40
N ASP A 19 -0.27 -0.32 11.55
CA ASP A 19 0.57 0.82 11.97
C ASP A 19 0.82 1.78 10.78
N MET A 20 1.46 2.91 11.05
CA MET A 20 1.78 3.93 10.02
C MET A 20 2.60 3.39 8.83
N ASN A 21 3.34 2.30 9.01
CA ASN A 21 4.16 1.65 7.98
C ASN A 21 3.38 0.61 7.16
N GLY A 22 2.06 0.48 7.40
CA GLY A 22 1.24 -0.54 6.75
C GLY A 22 1.56 -1.95 7.24
N ARG A 23 2.15 -2.09 8.43
CA ARG A 23 2.43 -3.39 9.05
C ARG A 23 1.27 -3.75 9.97
N LEU A 24 0.83 -5.01 9.87
CA LEU A 24 -0.19 -5.53 10.77
C LEU A 24 0.44 -5.83 12.14
N ARG A 25 0.01 -5.09 13.15
CA ARG A 25 0.31 -5.28 14.58
C ARG A 25 -0.92 -5.84 15.26
N GLY A 26 -0.77 -6.56 16.37
CA GLY A 26 -1.95 -7.16 16.96
C GLY A 26 -1.69 -8.06 18.15
N LYS A 27 -2.76 -8.72 18.59
CA LYS A 27 -2.76 -9.65 19.71
C LYS A 27 -3.43 -10.96 19.31
N GLN A 28 -2.79 -12.08 19.68
CA GLN A 28 -3.40 -13.40 19.60
C GLN A 28 -4.25 -13.62 20.85
N ILE A 29 -5.53 -13.91 20.67
CA ILE A 29 -6.47 -14.22 21.75
C ILE A 29 -6.88 -15.69 21.62
N PRO A 30 -6.81 -16.50 22.70
CA PRO A 30 -7.33 -17.86 22.67
C PRO A 30 -8.80 -17.87 22.21
N ILE A 31 -9.21 -18.85 21.39
CA ILE A 31 -10.57 -18.84 20.81
C ILE A 31 -11.65 -18.90 21.91
N GLU A 32 -11.36 -19.51 23.06
CA GLU A 32 -12.26 -19.60 24.21
C GLU A 32 -12.52 -18.22 24.85
N ALA A 33 -11.66 -17.24 24.57
CA ALA A 33 -11.77 -15.86 25.01
C ALA A 33 -12.29 -14.91 23.91
N GLU A 34 -12.85 -15.43 22.81
CA GLU A 34 -13.37 -14.66 21.67
C GLU A 34 -14.35 -13.54 22.11
N LYS A 35 -15.16 -13.78 23.13
CA LYS A 35 -16.08 -12.76 23.68
C LYS A 35 -15.38 -11.43 24.02
N LYS A 36 -14.09 -11.46 24.41
CA LYS A 36 -13.30 -10.25 24.71
C LYS A 36 -13.05 -9.38 23.47
N VAL A 37 -12.94 -9.99 22.29
CA VAL A 37 -12.77 -9.29 21.02
C VAL A 37 -14.01 -8.45 20.73
N TRP A 38 -15.18 -9.09 20.77
CA TRP A 38 -16.45 -8.45 20.41
C TRP A 38 -16.98 -7.50 21.49
N SER A 39 -16.52 -7.61 22.73
CA SER A 39 -16.89 -6.69 23.81
C SER A 39 -16.03 -5.42 23.88
N GLY A 40 -15.08 -5.21 22.94
CA GLY A 40 -14.15 -4.07 22.98
C GLY A 40 -13.18 -4.10 24.16
N ALA A 41 -12.88 -5.29 24.70
CA ALA A 41 -11.98 -5.43 25.86
C ALA A 41 -10.50 -5.61 25.45
N VAL A 42 -10.21 -5.72 24.16
CA VAL A 42 -8.84 -5.87 23.65
C VAL A 42 -8.14 -4.53 23.68
N ARG A 43 -6.99 -4.49 24.36
CA ARG A 43 -6.13 -3.32 24.51
C ARG A 43 -4.76 -3.58 23.91
N LEU A 44 -4.18 -2.52 23.35
CA LEU A 44 -2.78 -2.43 22.94
C LEU A 44 -2.24 -1.05 23.34
N PRO A 45 -0.94 -0.94 23.65
CA PRO A 45 -0.32 0.34 23.91
C PRO A 45 -0.44 1.27 22.69
N THR A 46 -0.78 2.53 22.91
CA THR A 46 -1.05 3.49 21.82
C THR A 46 0.14 3.70 20.89
N SER A 47 1.38 3.59 21.41
CA SER A 47 2.63 3.66 20.64
C SER A 47 2.74 2.63 19.52
N THR A 48 1.98 1.53 19.58
CA THR A 48 1.98 0.45 18.57
C THR A 48 1.66 0.96 17.16
N GLN A 49 0.93 2.08 17.05
CA GLN A 49 0.55 2.69 15.77
C GLN A 49 1.68 3.52 15.13
N SER A 50 2.67 3.95 15.93
CA SER A 50 3.64 4.99 15.58
C SER A 50 5.10 4.56 15.57
N LEU A 51 5.33 3.25 15.50
CA LEU A 51 6.67 2.69 15.43
C LEU A 51 7.35 3.10 14.12
N ASP A 52 8.66 3.31 14.14
CA ASP A 52 9.44 3.44 12.90
C ASP A 52 9.50 2.09 12.14
N ILE A 53 10.10 2.11 10.95
CA ILE A 53 10.21 0.91 10.11
C ILE A 53 10.97 -0.25 10.78
N TRP A 54 11.84 0.03 11.75
CA TRP A 54 12.56 -0.99 12.52
C TRP A 54 11.76 -1.50 13.71
N GLY A 55 10.65 -0.85 14.04
CA GLY A 55 9.78 -1.20 15.17
C GLY A 55 10.16 -0.52 16.47
N TYR A 56 10.96 0.55 16.43
CA TYR A 56 11.31 1.35 17.61
C TYR A 56 10.18 2.32 17.98
N ASP A 57 9.98 2.56 19.28
CA ASP A 57 8.83 3.24 19.87
C ASP A 57 8.85 4.78 19.78
N ASN A 58 9.90 5.36 19.19
CA ASN A 58 10.01 6.80 18.86
C ASN A 58 9.56 7.74 19.99
N ASP A 59 9.85 7.41 21.25
CA ASP A 59 9.39 8.19 22.41
C ASP A 59 9.92 9.64 22.34
N GLU A 60 11.12 9.84 21.79
CA GLU A 60 11.70 11.16 21.58
C GLU A 60 10.92 12.04 20.59
N ILE A 61 10.07 11.45 19.75
CA ILE A 61 9.19 12.16 18.80
C ILE A 61 7.75 12.21 19.32
N THR A 62 7.26 11.07 19.81
CA THR A 62 5.85 10.87 20.16
C THR A 62 5.52 11.33 21.58
N GLY A 63 6.48 11.19 22.50
CA GLY A 63 6.27 11.34 23.94
C GLY A 63 5.25 10.35 24.52
N LEU A 64 4.95 9.24 23.83
CA LEU A 64 3.88 8.31 24.21
C LEU A 64 4.37 7.18 25.11
N SER A 65 5.57 6.66 24.89
CA SER A 65 6.08 5.46 25.55
C SER A 65 6.59 5.79 26.96
N MET A 66 7.89 5.84 27.18
CA MET A 66 8.46 6.11 28.50
C MET A 66 8.08 7.49 29.07
N THR A 67 7.79 8.47 28.21
CA THR A 67 7.47 9.83 28.63
C THR A 67 6.14 9.95 29.40
N ILE A 68 5.10 9.20 28.99
CA ILE A 68 3.79 9.20 29.69
C ILE A 68 3.31 7.81 30.15
N GLY A 69 4.11 6.78 29.95
CA GLY A 69 3.85 5.41 30.40
C GLY A 69 3.04 4.55 29.42
N ASP A 70 3.06 4.87 28.13
CA ASP A 70 2.40 4.13 27.02
C ASP A 70 0.95 3.71 27.30
N PRO A 71 0.03 4.68 27.43
CA PRO A 71 -1.35 4.38 27.74
C PRO A 71 -1.96 3.47 26.67
N ASP A 72 -2.85 2.57 27.11
CA ASP A 72 -3.55 1.63 26.25
C ASP A 72 -4.68 2.31 25.46
N GLY A 73 -4.76 1.97 24.17
CA GLY A 73 -5.94 2.19 23.33
C GLY A 73 -6.87 0.98 23.32
N ILE A 74 -8.10 1.17 22.86
CA ILE A 74 -9.11 0.11 22.63
C ILE A 74 -9.02 -0.35 21.18
N CYS A 75 -8.80 -1.64 20.94
CA CYS A 75 -8.94 -2.19 19.60
C CYS A 75 -10.39 -2.60 19.36
N ILE A 76 -11.12 -1.84 18.54
CA ILE A 76 -12.48 -2.13 18.13
C ILE A 76 -12.44 -2.95 16.84
N ALA A 77 -12.69 -4.26 16.98
CA ALA A 77 -12.72 -5.20 15.85
C ALA A 77 -13.92 -4.93 14.94
N ASP A 78 -13.69 -4.98 13.62
CA ASP A 78 -14.73 -4.86 12.59
C ASP A 78 -15.21 -6.26 12.16
N PRO A 79 -16.42 -6.70 12.56
CA PRO A 79 -16.91 -8.04 12.26
C PRO A 79 -16.98 -8.37 10.76
N ARG A 80 -17.07 -7.34 9.90
CA ARG A 80 -17.11 -7.50 8.44
C ARG A 80 -15.79 -8.03 7.87
N THR A 81 -14.70 -7.93 8.64
CA THR A 81 -13.35 -8.35 8.26
C THR A 81 -12.95 -9.69 8.88
N LEU A 82 -13.85 -10.35 9.63
CA LEU A 82 -13.56 -11.64 10.26
C LEU A 82 -13.33 -12.71 9.20
N ALA A 83 -12.14 -13.31 9.22
CA ALA A 83 -11.71 -14.30 8.25
C ALA A 83 -11.00 -15.48 8.92
N ASP A 84 -11.08 -16.66 8.29
CA ASP A 84 -10.32 -17.82 8.75
C ASP A 84 -8.82 -17.66 8.44
N MET A 85 -7.97 -18.34 9.21
CA MET A 85 -6.51 -18.39 8.98
C MET A 85 -6.08 -19.81 8.55
N PRO A 86 -6.05 -20.13 7.25
CA PRO A 86 -5.73 -21.48 6.77
C PRO A 86 -4.31 -21.97 7.08
N TRP A 87 -3.40 -21.07 7.46
CA TRP A 87 -2.02 -21.39 7.86
C TRP A 87 -1.87 -21.59 9.38
N ALA A 88 -2.94 -21.43 10.17
CA ALA A 88 -2.95 -21.54 11.62
C ALA A 88 -3.66 -22.83 12.09
N PRO A 89 -3.64 -23.17 13.40
CA PRO A 89 -4.39 -24.31 13.91
C PRO A 89 -5.88 -24.25 13.52
N PRO A 90 -6.54 -25.39 13.25
CA PRO A 90 -7.93 -25.43 12.81
C PRO A 90 -8.87 -24.61 13.72
N GLY A 91 -9.77 -23.83 13.11
CA GLY A 91 -10.68 -22.94 13.82
C GLY A 91 -10.10 -21.57 14.18
N SER A 92 -8.84 -21.30 13.84
CA SER A 92 -8.25 -19.98 14.06
C SER A 92 -8.76 -18.93 13.06
N LYS A 93 -8.94 -17.70 13.53
CA LYS A 93 -9.50 -16.55 12.80
C LYS A 93 -8.63 -15.31 12.93
N GLN A 94 -8.82 -14.33 12.08
CA GLN A 94 -8.30 -12.98 12.25
C GLN A 94 -9.38 -11.94 11.95
N VAL A 95 -9.23 -10.76 12.54
CA VAL A 95 -10.13 -9.63 12.35
C VAL A 95 -9.33 -8.33 12.37
N VAL A 96 -9.63 -7.42 11.46
CA VAL A 96 -9.07 -6.07 11.45
C VAL A 96 -9.82 -5.21 12.45
N ALA A 97 -9.10 -4.35 13.15
CA ALA A 97 -9.61 -3.44 14.14
C ALA A 97 -9.12 -2.01 13.87
N THR A 98 -9.87 -1.06 14.39
CA THR A 98 -9.46 0.33 14.53
C THR A 98 -9.15 0.59 15.99
N MET A 99 -8.04 1.29 16.28
CA MET A 99 -7.74 1.72 17.63
C MET A 99 -8.54 2.98 17.98
N HIS A 100 -9.12 2.99 19.18
CA HIS A 100 -9.83 4.10 19.78
C HIS A 100 -9.17 4.52 21.08
N GLU A 101 -9.31 5.79 21.43
CA GLU A 101 -8.95 6.35 22.72
C GLU A 101 -9.88 5.82 23.83
N LEU A 102 -9.54 6.06 25.09
CA LEU A 102 -10.35 5.61 26.24
C LEU A 102 -11.73 6.26 26.30
N ASP A 103 -11.89 7.45 25.71
CA ASP A 103 -13.18 8.15 25.58
C ASP A 103 -14.05 7.61 24.43
N GLY A 104 -13.54 6.63 23.66
CA GLY A 104 -14.22 6.00 22.55
C GLY A 104 -14.06 6.71 21.20
N SER A 105 -13.37 7.85 21.14
CA SER A 105 -13.03 8.49 19.86
C SER A 105 -11.98 7.66 19.09
N PRO A 106 -12.02 7.62 17.74
CA PRO A 106 -10.96 6.98 16.97
C PRO A 106 -9.60 7.63 17.24
N SER A 107 -8.55 6.81 17.38
CA SER A 107 -7.18 7.31 17.53
C SER A 107 -6.78 8.13 16.32
N PHE A 108 -6.21 9.32 16.56
CA PHE A 108 -5.69 10.16 15.49
C PHE A 108 -4.47 9.55 14.77
N GLN A 109 -3.87 8.50 15.36
CA GLN A 109 -2.72 7.78 14.82
C GLN A 109 -3.11 6.61 13.93
N ASP A 110 -4.38 6.21 13.93
CA ASP A 110 -4.83 5.00 13.24
C ASP A 110 -5.05 5.29 11.74
N PRO A 111 -4.26 4.68 10.83
CA PRO A 111 -4.42 4.89 9.39
C PRO A 111 -5.81 4.55 8.86
N ARG A 112 -6.46 3.52 9.43
CA ARG A 112 -7.80 3.07 9.04
C ARG A 112 -8.84 4.09 9.47
N ALA A 113 -8.70 4.71 10.65
CA ALA A 113 -9.53 5.82 11.09
C ALA A 113 -9.37 7.07 10.20
N ILE A 114 -8.14 7.39 9.78
CA ILE A 114 -7.87 8.51 8.86
C ILE A 114 -8.56 8.30 7.52
N LEU A 115 -8.49 7.10 6.93
CA LEU A 115 -9.27 6.83 5.71
C LEU A 115 -10.78 6.96 5.98
N GLY A 116 -11.25 6.46 7.13
CA GLY A 116 -12.65 6.60 7.55
C GLY A 116 -13.14 8.04 7.59
N SER A 117 -12.33 8.99 8.08
CA SER A 117 -12.72 10.41 8.13
C SER A 117 -12.85 11.03 6.74
N VAL A 118 -11.98 10.66 5.79
CA VAL A 118 -12.09 11.08 4.39
C VAL A 118 -13.37 10.54 3.75
N LEU A 119 -13.75 9.29 4.05
CA LEU A 119 -14.98 8.69 3.52
C LEU A 119 -16.25 9.34 4.06
N GLU A 120 -16.24 9.84 5.29
CA GLU A 120 -17.37 10.62 5.81
C GLU A 120 -17.57 11.95 5.06
N ARG A 121 -16.51 12.56 4.49
CA ARG A 121 -16.64 13.72 3.58
C ARG A 121 -17.41 13.34 2.30
N TYR A 122 -17.06 12.22 1.67
CA TYR A 122 -17.78 11.71 0.50
C TYR A 122 -19.25 11.41 0.81
N LYS A 123 -19.50 10.75 1.94
CA LYS A 123 -20.85 10.42 2.39
C LYS A 123 -21.70 11.67 2.65
N THR A 124 -21.11 12.75 3.18
CA THR A 124 -21.77 14.05 3.35
C THR A 124 -22.22 14.64 2.01
N LEU A 125 -21.48 14.38 0.92
CA LEU A 125 -21.84 14.75 -0.45
C LEU A 125 -22.84 13.77 -1.11
N GLY A 126 -23.24 12.70 -0.41
CA GLY A 126 -24.08 11.63 -0.97
C GLY A 126 -23.34 10.78 -2.02
N LEU A 127 -22.01 10.69 -1.92
CA LEU A 127 -21.13 10.00 -2.84
C LEU A 127 -20.44 8.81 -2.16
N THR A 128 -20.15 7.78 -2.95
CA THR A 128 -19.40 6.60 -2.52
C THR A 128 -18.24 6.34 -3.48
N PRO A 129 -16.97 6.43 -3.03
CA PRO A 129 -15.84 5.99 -3.82
C PRO A 129 -15.88 4.49 -4.08
N VAL A 130 -15.57 4.11 -5.32
CA VAL A 130 -15.42 2.73 -5.76
C VAL A 130 -13.97 2.49 -6.12
N VAL A 131 -13.31 1.54 -5.44
CA VAL A 131 -11.86 1.37 -5.53
C VAL A 131 -11.49 -0.07 -5.85
N ALA A 132 -10.48 -0.24 -6.71
CA ALA A 132 -9.75 -1.48 -6.94
C ALA A 132 -8.25 -1.21 -6.85
N THR A 133 -7.47 -2.21 -6.43
CA THR A 133 -6.01 -2.11 -6.37
C THR A 133 -5.34 -3.25 -7.12
N GLU A 134 -4.27 -2.94 -7.82
CA GLU A 134 -3.39 -3.90 -8.49
C GLU A 134 -2.11 -4.01 -7.66
N LEU A 135 -1.96 -5.11 -6.91
CA LEU A 135 -0.82 -5.28 -6.01
C LEU A 135 0.26 -6.11 -6.69
N GLU A 136 1.36 -5.47 -7.03
CA GLU A 136 2.57 -6.17 -7.43
C GLU A 136 3.40 -6.59 -6.20
N PHE A 137 4.08 -7.72 -6.29
CA PHE A 137 5.03 -8.19 -5.29
C PHE A 137 6.05 -9.14 -5.92
N TYR A 138 7.18 -9.32 -5.23
CA TYR A 138 8.18 -10.31 -5.61
C TYR A 138 8.11 -11.54 -4.71
N LEU A 139 8.35 -12.70 -5.31
CA LEU A 139 8.81 -13.89 -4.63
C LEU A 139 10.33 -13.96 -4.71
N LEU A 140 10.95 -14.33 -3.60
CA LEU A 140 12.38 -14.52 -3.46
C LEU A 140 12.65 -15.93 -2.93
N ALA A 141 13.86 -16.41 -3.15
CA ALA A 141 14.36 -17.62 -2.49
C ALA A 141 14.30 -17.49 -0.95
N GLY A 142 14.03 -18.61 -0.27
CA GLY A 142 13.86 -18.65 1.18
C GLY A 142 15.13 -18.37 2.00
N ASP A 143 16.30 -18.52 1.38
CA ASP A 143 17.62 -18.29 1.98
C ASP A 143 18.04 -16.80 1.94
N TRP A 144 17.11 -15.88 1.65
CA TRP A 144 17.36 -14.43 1.58
C TRP A 144 18.01 -13.82 2.84
N ARG A 145 17.91 -14.47 4.01
CA ARG A 145 18.56 -14.03 5.25
C ARG A 145 20.05 -14.37 5.33
N GLU A 146 20.48 -15.36 4.56
CA GLU A 146 21.85 -15.87 4.55
C GLU A 146 22.67 -15.27 3.40
N ARG A 147 22.00 -14.58 2.46
CA ARG A 147 22.60 -13.92 1.31
C ARG A 147 22.77 -12.43 1.55
N ASP A 148 23.81 -11.87 0.95
CA ASP A 148 23.99 -10.41 0.89
C ASP A 148 22.94 -9.74 -0.02
N ILE A 149 22.62 -10.39 -1.15
CA ILE A 149 21.67 -9.91 -2.15
C ILE A 149 20.59 -10.99 -2.36
N PRO A 150 19.29 -10.64 -2.30
CA PRO A 150 18.23 -11.61 -2.54
C PRO A 150 18.30 -12.17 -3.97
N SER A 151 17.79 -13.38 -4.18
CA SER A 151 17.66 -14.01 -5.50
C SER A 151 16.23 -14.44 -5.78
N PRO A 152 15.83 -14.57 -7.06
CA PRO A 152 14.55 -15.16 -7.43
C PRO A 152 14.41 -16.62 -6.93
N PRO A 153 13.19 -17.19 -6.94
CA PRO A 153 12.96 -18.60 -6.66
C PRO A 153 13.85 -19.50 -7.55
N PRO A 154 14.46 -20.58 -7.03
CA PRO A 154 15.37 -21.42 -7.80
C PRO A 154 14.78 -22.00 -9.10
N ALA A 155 13.46 -22.22 -9.14
CA ALA A 155 12.76 -22.71 -10.32
C ALA A 155 12.82 -21.74 -11.51
N LEU A 156 13.04 -20.45 -11.24
CA LEU A 156 13.11 -19.38 -12.26
C LEU A 156 14.56 -19.02 -12.63
N MET A 157 15.53 -19.83 -12.21
CA MET A 157 16.96 -19.59 -12.41
C MET A 157 17.56 -20.60 -13.38
N TYR A 158 18.47 -20.16 -14.24
CA TYR A 158 19.29 -21.01 -15.09
C TYR A 158 20.77 -20.72 -14.83
N ARG A 159 21.52 -21.72 -14.34
CA ARG A 159 22.96 -21.63 -14.03
C ARG A 159 23.34 -20.46 -13.11
N GLY A 160 22.45 -20.10 -12.18
CA GLY A 160 22.69 -19.03 -11.20
C GLY A 160 22.22 -17.65 -11.62
N GLU A 161 21.67 -17.50 -12.83
CA GLU A 161 21.11 -16.25 -13.33
C GLU A 161 19.58 -16.36 -13.51
N PRO A 162 18.83 -15.25 -13.41
CA PRO A 162 17.41 -15.25 -13.79
C PRO A 162 17.20 -15.70 -15.23
N ASN A 163 16.20 -16.54 -15.49
CA ASN A 163 15.91 -17.07 -16.82
C ASN A 163 15.16 -16.06 -17.72
N GLY A 164 15.68 -14.84 -17.85
CA GLY A 164 15.08 -13.76 -18.66
C GLY A 164 14.00 -12.92 -17.95
N TYR A 165 13.26 -12.15 -18.74
CA TYR A 165 12.11 -11.36 -18.28
C TYR A 165 10.83 -12.19 -18.34
N GLN A 166 9.88 -11.96 -17.42
CA GLN A 166 8.72 -12.83 -17.21
C GLN A 166 7.36 -12.19 -17.62
N LEU A 167 7.36 -11.06 -18.32
CA LEU A 167 6.12 -10.33 -18.61
C LEU A 167 5.12 -11.22 -19.38
N TYR A 168 4.00 -11.56 -18.72
CA TYR A 168 2.98 -12.49 -19.22
C TYR A 168 3.49 -13.90 -19.54
N ASP A 169 4.59 -14.32 -18.92
CA ASP A 169 5.19 -15.64 -19.13
C ASP A 169 4.42 -16.74 -18.39
N MET A 170 3.79 -17.63 -19.15
CA MET A 170 3.01 -18.75 -18.62
C MET A 170 3.91 -19.88 -18.07
N ASP A 171 5.15 -20.02 -18.54
CA ASP A 171 6.08 -21.01 -17.99
C ASP A 171 6.46 -20.61 -16.55
N ALA A 172 6.66 -19.31 -16.30
CA ALA A 172 6.89 -18.79 -14.95
C ALA A 172 5.70 -19.02 -14.01
N VAL A 173 4.47 -18.92 -14.53
CA VAL A 173 3.24 -19.26 -13.79
C VAL A 173 3.19 -20.74 -13.46
N ASP A 174 3.47 -21.62 -14.43
CA ASP A 174 3.44 -23.08 -14.24
C ASP A 174 4.52 -23.56 -13.27
N LEU A 175 5.74 -23.01 -13.37
CA LEU A 175 6.86 -23.31 -12.46
C LEU A 175 6.57 -22.95 -11.00
N LEU A 176 5.66 -22.01 -10.75
CA LEU A 176 5.24 -21.58 -9.41
C LEU A 176 3.78 -21.92 -9.10
N GLY A 177 3.19 -22.87 -9.84
CA GLY A 177 1.78 -23.24 -9.74
C GLY A 177 1.33 -23.62 -8.32
N ASP A 178 2.14 -24.37 -7.57
CA ASP A 178 1.83 -24.80 -6.20
C ASP A 178 1.72 -23.63 -5.21
N TYR A 179 2.60 -22.63 -5.36
CA TYR A 179 2.53 -21.39 -4.60
C TYR A 179 1.28 -20.60 -4.97
N LEU A 180 1.04 -20.40 -6.27
CA LEU A 180 -0.10 -19.62 -6.76
C LEU A 180 -1.45 -20.27 -6.36
N GLU A 181 -1.53 -21.59 -6.33
CA GLU A 181 -2.72 -22.29 -5.86
C GLU A 181 -2.93 -22.12 -4.35
N THR A 182 -1.85 -22.12 -3.57
CA THR A 182 -1.92 -21.83 -2.13
C THR A 182 -2.36 -20.37 -1.89
N LEU A 183 -1.83 -19.42 -2.66
CA LEU A 183 -2.21 -18.01 -2.62
C LEU A 183 -3.71 -17.85 -2.89
N ARG A 184 -4.23 -18.43 -3.98
CA ARG A 184 -5.66 -18.43 -4.33
C ARG A 184 -6.52 -19.05 -3.24
N THR A 185 -6.12 -20.22 -2.73
CA THR A 185 -6.83 -20.90 -1.64
C THR A 185 -6.92 -20.04 -0.38
N TYR A 186 -5.81 -19.41 0.01
CA TYR A 186 -5.76 -18.56 1.19
C TYR A 186 -6.53 -17.24 1.01
N ALA A 187 -6.46 -16.63 -0.18
CA ALA A 187 -7.24 -15.44 -0.51
C ALA A 187 -8.75 -15.74 -0.45
N LYS A 188 -9.18 -16.86 -1.03
CA LYS A 188 -10.57 -17.32 -0.99
C LYS A 188 -11.07 -17.59 0.43
N ALA A 189 -10.26 -18.24 1.27
CA ALA A 189 -10.61 -18.50 2.66
C ALA A 189 -10.75 -17.22 3.50
N GLN A 190 -10.08 -16.14 3.09
CA GLN A 190 -10.23 -14.82 3.66
C GLN A 190 -11.35 -13.97 3.05
N GLY A 191 -12.02 -14.47 2.00
CA GLY A 191 -13.03 -13.69 1.29
C GLY A 191 -12.46 -12.50 0.50
N LEU A 192 -11.16 -12.50 0.18
CA LEU A 192 -10.55 -11.45 -0.61
C LEU A 192 -11.07 -11.52 -2.06
N PRO A 193 -11.41 -10.40 -2.69
CA PRO A 193 -11.89 -10.35 -4.06
C PRO A 193 -10.72 -10.40 -5.07
N ALA A 194 -9.80 -11.33 -4.88
CA ALA A 194 -8.66 -11.55 -5.76
C ALA A 194 -9.12 -12.19 -7.07
N ASP A 195 -8.75 -11.58 -8.19
CA ASP A 195 -9.09 -12.01 -9.54
C ASP A 195 -7.86 -12.60 -10.24
N ALA A 196 -7.44 -12.03 -11.37
CA ALA A 196 -6.31 -12.50 -12.15
C ALA A 196 -5.00 -12.40 -11.35
N THR A 197 -4.14 -13.39 -11.58
CA THR A 197 -2.72 -13.33 -11.22
C THR A 197 -1.91 -13.28 -12.50
N THR A 198 -0.99 -12.33 -12.59
CA THR A 198 -0.16 -12.10 -13.77
C THR A 198 1.32 -12.23 -13.40
N ALA A 199 2.11 -12.90 -14.25
CA ALA A 199 3.57 -12.81 -14.17
C ALA A 199 4.01 -11.44 -14.71
N GLU A 200 4.69 -10.68 -13.86
CA GLU A 200 5.14 -9.33 -14.18
C GLU A 200 6.56 -9.32 -14.74
N PHE A 201 7.07 -8.13 -15.08
CA PHE A 201 8.31 -7.99 -15.85
C PHE A 201 9.54 -8.64 -15.19
N GLY A 202 9.70 -8.48 -13.86
CA GLY A 202 10.86 -8.98 -13.14
C GLY A 202 10.81 -10.47 -12.78
N PRO A 203 11.97 -11.08 -12.49
CA PRO A 203 12.04 -12.49 -12.14
C PRO A 203 11.41 -12.75 -10.76
N GLY A 204 10.40 -13.60 -10.73
CA GLY A 204 9.56 -13.86 -9.55
C GLY A 204 8.59 -12.71 -9.20
N GLN A 205 8.39 -11.72 -10.08
CA GLN A 205 7.40 -10.67 -9.88
C GLN A 205 6.02 -11.15 -10.32
N PHE A 206 5.01 -10.89 -9.48
CA PHE A 206 3.61 -11.18 -9.79
C PHE A 206 2.73 -10.00 -9.41
N GLU A 207 1.61 -9.86 -10.11
CA GLU A 207 0.50 -8.97 -9.78
C GLU A 207 -0.73 -9.78 -9.40
N VAL A 208 -1.47 -9.31 -8.39
CA VAL A 208 -2.85 -9.76 -8.12
C VAL A 208 -3.79 -8.56 -8.13
N ASN A 209 -4.79 -8.60 -8.99
CA ASN A 209 -5.83 -7.59 -9.09
C ASN A 209 -6.93 -7.87 -8.06
N LEU A 210 -7.29 -6.87 -7.26
CA LEU A 210 -8.47 -6.90 -6.40
C LEU A 210 -9.65 -6.22 -7.11
N LEU A 211 -10.80 -6.88 -7.14
CA LEU A 211 -12.00 -6.34 -7.81
C LEU A 211 -12.49 -5.04 -7.17
N HIS A 212 -13.19 -4.23 -7.97
CA HIS A 212 -13.75 -2.95 -7.54
C HIS A 212 -14.75 -3.12 -6.40
N ARG A 213 -14.60 -2.33 -5.33
CA ARG A 213 -15.53 -2.30 -4.20
C ARG A 213 -16.10 -0.91 -3.99
N PRO A 214 -17.43 -0.73 -3.84
CA PRO A 214 -18.05 0.51 -3.40
C PRO A 214 -17.91 0.71 -1.88
N ASP A 215 -16.72 0.42 -1.37
CA ASP A 215 -16.30 0.56 0.03
C ASP A 215 -14.76 0.63 0.02
N ALA A 216 -14.23 1.85 -0.04
CA ALA A 216 -12.79 2.07 -0.12
C ALA A 216 -12.06 1.64 1.17
N LEU A 217 -12.74 1.60 2.32
CA LEU A 217 -12.17 1.09 3.56
C LEU A 217 -11.96 -0.42 3.46
N ALA A 218 -12.98 -1.14 2.98
CA ALA A 218 -12.86 -2.57 2.69
C ALA A 218 -11.82 -2.87 1.61
N ALA A 219 -11.68 -2.02 0.58
CA ALA A 219 -10.61 -2.18 -0.41
C ALA A 219 -9.20 -2.03 0.20
N ALA A 220 -9.01 -1.13 1.16
CA ALA A 220 -7.76 -1.02 1.91
C ALA A 220 -7.51 -2.23 2.83
N ASP A 221 -8.57 -2.70 3.53
CA ASP A 221 -8.54 -3.92 4.35
C ASP A 221 -8.11 -5.12 3.49
N ASP A 222 -8.71 -5.30 2.31
CA ASP A 222 -8.37 -6.38 1.38
C ASP A 222 -6.92 -6.30 0.91
N CYS A 223 -6.45 -5.10 0.54
CA CYS A 223 -5.10 -4.88 0.05
C CYS A 223 -4.04 -5.27 1.11
N ILE A 224 -4.20 -4.81 2.36
CA ILE A 224 -3.24 -5.14 3.42
C ILE A 224 -3.30 -6.63 3.81
N LEU A 225 -4.49 -7.24 3.77
CA LEU A 225 -4.64 -8.67 4.03
C LEU A 225 -4.08 -9.53 2.89
N LEU A 226 -4.15 -9.09 1.63
CA LEU A 226 -3.52 -9.76 0.50
C LEU A 226 -2.00 -9.81 0.65
N LYS A 227 -1.35 -8.71 1.09
CA LYS A 227 0.10 -8.70 1.41
C LYS A 227 0.45 -9.78 2.43
N ARG A 228 -0.40 -9.96 3.47
CA ARG A 228 -0.24 -11.00 4.49
C ARG A 228 -0.47 -12.40 3.91
N VAL A 229 -1.48 -12.59 3.06
CA VAL A 229 -1.76 -13.87 2.39
C VAL A 229 -0.60 -14.28 1.49
N ALA A 230 -0.06 -13.37 0.69
CA ALA A 230 1.06 -13.63 -0.20
C ALA A 230 2.31 -14.10 0.56
N GLU A 231 2.61 -13.47 1.69
CA GLU A 231 3.70 -13.88 2.58
C GLU A 231 3.45 -15.24 3.25
N GLN A 232 2.23 -15.51 3.73
CA GLN A 232 1.94 -16.80 4.38
C GLN A 232 1.96 -17.96 3.38
N ALA A 233 1.44 -17.75 2.17
CA ALA A 233 1.57 -18.69 1.08
C ALA A 233 3.05 -18.94 0.73
N ALA A 234 3.88 -17.89 0.68
CA ALA A 234 5.29 -18.02 0.31
C ALA A 234 6.05 -18.85 1.36
N ARG A 235 5.79 -18.60 2.64
CA ARG A 235 6.38 -19.35 3.76
C ARG A 235 6.08 -20.85 3.69
N LYS A 236 4.86 -21.23 3.31
CA LYS A 236 4.48 -22.65 3.15
C LYS A 236 5.37 -23.37 2.14
N HIS A 237 5.84 -22.65 1.11
CA HIS A 237 6.68 -23.17 0.04
C HIS A 237 8.17 -22.89 0.24
N GLY A 238 8.59 -22.42 1.43
CA GLY A 238 9.99 -22.10 1.70
C GLY A 238 10.50 -20.91 0.86
N LEU A 239 9.60 -20.00 0.47
CA LEU A 239 9.90 -18.77 -0.25
C LEU A 239 9.67 -17.55 0.64
N LYS A 240 10.03 -16.37 0.13
CA LYS A 240 9.76 -15.08 0.74
C LYS A 240 8.94 -14.22 -0.21
N SER A 241 7.81 -13.67 0.25
CA SER A 241 7.10 -12.62 -0.50
C SER A 241 7.54 -11.25 0.01
N THR A 242 7.67 -10.28 -0.89
CA THR A 242 7.99 -8.90 -0.53
C THR A 242 7.26 -7.90 -1.42
N CYS A 243 6.73 -6.86 -0.78
CA CYS A 243 6.18 -5.68 -1.44
C CYS A 243 7.19 -4.51 -1.44
N MET A 244 8.46 -4.78 -1.17
CA MET A 244 9.54 -3.79 -1.27
C MET A 244 9.50 -3.15 -2.66
N ALA A 245 9.53 -1.82 -2.73
CA ALA A 245 9.36 -1.09 -3.99
C ALA A 245 10.40 -1.45 -5.05
N LYS A 246 11.66 -1.68 -4.67
CA LYS A 246 12.76 -2.00 -5.59
C LYS A 246 13.71 -3.02 -4.96
N PRO A 247 13.38 -4.33 -5.03
CA PRO A 247 14.21 -5.37 -4.43
C PRO A 247 15.49 -5.65 -5.24
N TYR A 248 15.46 -5.39 -6.55
CA TYR A 248 16.60 -5.58 -7.46
C TYR A 248 16.93 -4.27 -8.19
N THR A 249 18.21 -3.98 -8.35
CA THR A 249 18.70 -2.77 -9.04
C THR A 249 18.22 -2.74 -10.50
N ASP A 250 18.43 -3.84 -11.23
CA ASP A 250 18.31 -3.89 -12.69
C ASP A 250 16.95 -4.44 -13.19
N HIS A 251 16.01 -4.74 -12.29
CA HIS A 251 14.66 -5.21 -12.65
C HIS A 251 13.57 -4.21 -12.30
N ALA A 252 12.36 -4.39 -12.80
CA ALA A 252 11.22 -3.53 -12.47
C ALA A 252 11.00 -3.40 -10.94
N GLY A 253 10.36 -2.31 -10.53
CA GLY A 253 9.91 -2.18 -9.13
C GLY A 253 8.48 -2.66 -8.98
N SER A 254 8.02 -2.82 -7.74
CA SER A 254 6.64 -3.21 -7.44
C SER A 254 5.73 -2.00 -7.24
N GLY A 255 4.73 -1.87 -8.10
CA GLY A 255 3.65 -0.88 -8.02
C GLY A 255 2.45 -1.32 -7.17
N LEU A 256 1.65 -0.32 -6.77
CA LEU A 256 0.30 -0.50 -6.25
C LEU A 256 -0.63 0.44 -6.99
N HIS A 257 -1.05 0.06 -8.19
CA HIS A 257 -1.94 0.93 -8.97
C HIS A 257 -3.33 0.93 -8.33
N VAL A 258 -3.99 2.09 -8.38
CA VAL A 258 -5.32 2.27 -7.79
C VAL A 258 -6.27 2.74 -8.87
N HIS A 259 -7.27 1.93 -9.16
CA HIS A 259 -8.41 2.34 -9.95
C HIS A 259 -9.47 2.94 -9.04
N ALA A 260 -9.94 4.15 -9.37
CA ALA A 260 -10.96 4.82 -8.57
C ALA A 260 -12.04 5.45 -9.45
N SER A 261 -13.30 5.19 -9.08
CA SER A 261 -14.46 5.91 -9.55
C SER A 261 -15.35 6.33 -8.39
N ILE A 262 -16.46 7.02 -8.67
CA ILE A 262 -17.37 7.51 -7.62
C ILE A 262 -18.80 7.30 -8.09
N ILE A 263 -19.63 6.72 -7.24
CA ILE A 263 -21.07 6.57 -7.49
C ILE A 263 -21.90 7.50 -6.61
N ASP A 264 -23.05 7.94 -7.12
CA ASP A 264 -24.06 8.64 -6.34
C ASP A 264 -24.95 7.68 -5.53
N SER A 265 -25.88 8.22 -4.74
CA SER A 265 -26.86 7.45 -3.96
C SER A 265 -27.79 6.56 -4.78
N LYS A 266 -27.83 6.72 -6.12
CA LYS A 266 -28.59 5.86 -7.05
C LYS A 266 -27.69 4.81 -7.72
N GLY A 267 -26.42 4.71 -7.32
CA GLY A 267 -25.44 3.79 -7.90
C GLY A 267 -24.92 4.21 -9.27
N ARG A 268 -25.16 5.45 -9.71
CA ARG A 268 -24.68 5.94 -11.01
C ARG A 268 -23.28 6.51 -10.85
N ASN A 269 -22.38 6.10 -11.75
CA ASN A 269 -21.03 6.63 -11.78
C ASN A 269 -21.05 8.11 -12.18
N ILE A 270 -20.65 9.01 -11.27
CA ILE A 270 -20.69 10.46 -11.50
C ILE A 270 -19.58 10.94 -12.44
N LEU A 271 -18.61 10.08 -12.75
CA LEU A 271 -17.48 10.35 -13.63
C LEU A 271 -17.76 9.99 -15.09
N ASP A 272 -18.89 9.33 -15.36
CA ASP A 272 -19.34 9.00 -16.72
C ASP A 272 -19.54 10.28 -17.56
N ALA A 273 -18.78 10.40 -18.64
CA ALA A 273 -18.91 11.51 -19.57
C ALA A 273 -20.10 11.38 -20.53
N ALA A 274 -20.72 10.20 -20.62
CA ALA A 274 -21.85 9.87 -21.48
C ALA A 274 -21.64 10.26 -22.96
N GLY A 275 -20.43 10.05 -23.47
CA GLY A 275 -20.02 10.42 -24.83
C GLY A 275 -19.64 11.89 -25.00
N GLY A 276 -19.79 12.71 -23.96
CA GLY A 276 -19.39 14.11 -23.94
C GLY A 276 -17.96 14.34 -23.45
N GLU A 277 -17.70 15.59 -23.07
CA GLU A 277 -16.44 16.00 -22.47
C GLU A 277 -16.33 15.49 -21.02
N PRO A 278 -15.25 14.79 -20.65
CA PRO A 278 -15.10 14.16 -19.33
C PRO A 278 -14.66 15.18 -18.25
N VAL A 279 -15.43 16.26 -18.08
CA VAL A 279 -15.11 17.41 -17.20
C VAL A 279 -14.74 16.97 -15.79
N LYS A 280 -15.54 16.10 -15.17
CA LYS A 280 -15.29 15.63 -13.79
C LYS A 280 -14.05 14.76 -13.69
N LEU A 281 -13.83 13.86 -14.64
CA LEU A 281 -12.62 13.03 -14.70
C LEU A 281 -11.36 13.89 -14.84
N LYS A 282 -11.40 14.90 -15.72
CA LYS A 282 -10.31 15.87 -15.85
C LYS A 282 -10.08 16.63 -14.55
N SER A 283 -11.14 17.13 -13.92
CA SER A 283 -11.04 17.88 -12.68
C SER A 283 -10.44 17.09 -11.52
N ILE A 284 -10.90 15.86 -11.30
CA ILE A 284 -10.30 15.00 -10.26
C ILE A 284 -8.86 14.62 -10.59
N SER A 285 -8.52 14.46 -11.88
CA SER A 285 -7.14 14.21 -12.30
C SER A 285 -6.26 15.41 -11.99
N ALA A 286 -6.76 16.62 -12.19
CA ALA A 286 -6.06 17.85 -11.83
C ALA A 286 -5.84 17.99 -10.32
N GLY A 287 -6.86 17.67 -9.51
CA GLY A 287 -6.75 17.64 -8.05
C GLY A 287 -5.68 16.64 -7.58
N LEU A 288 -5.67 15.43 -8.15
CA LEU A 288 -4.63 14.44 -7.91
C LEU A 288 -3.24 14.99 -8.28
N LEU A 289 -3.07 15.52 -9.49
CA LEU A 289 -1.79 16.09 -9.95
C LEU A 289 -1.27 17.22 -9.03
N GLN A 290 -2.14 18.12 -8.56
CA GLN A 290 -1.76 19.20 -7.64
C GLN A 290 -1.26 18.70 -6.28
N THR A 291 -1.77 17.56 -5.83
CA THR A 291 -1.45 16.97 -4.51
C THR A 291 -0.33 15.92 -4.54
N LEU A 292 0.09 15.46 -5.72
CA LEU A 292 1.02 14.34 -5.87
C LEU A 292 2.35 14.56 -5.16
N LEU A 293 2.93 15.77 -5.22
CA LEU A 293 4.22 16.07 -4.60
C LEU A 293 4.14 16.14 -3.08
N ASP A 294 3.01 16.63 -2.55
CA ASP A 294 2.75 16.71 -1.13
C ASP A 294 2.53 15.31 -0.53
N ALA A 295 1.82 14.45 -1.26
CA ALA A 295 1.51 13.09 -0.87
C ALA A 295 2.57 12.05 -1.31
N GLN A 296 3.62 12.45 -2.03
CA GLN A 296 4.62 11.51 -2.56
C GLN A 296 5.23 10.63 -1.47
N LEU A 297 5.46 11.18 -0.27
CA LEU A 297 5.94 10.42 0.87
C LEU A 297 5.03 9.24 1.24
N VAL A 298 3.71 9.39 1.12
CA VAL A 298 2.75 8.32 1.42
C VAL A 298 2.79 7.23 0.34
N PHE A 299 3.01 7.64 -0.91
CA PHE A 299 3.10 6.74 -2.07
C PHE A 299 4.46 6.03 -2.17
N ALA A 300 5.49 6.59 -1.54
CA ALA A 300 6.87 6.11 -1.53
C ALA A 300 7.48 6.28 -0.12
N PRO A 301 7.05 5.47 0.87
CA PRO A 301 7.29 5.75 2.30
C PRO A 301 8.69 5.45 2.82
N TYR A 302 9.59 4.93 1.98
CA TYR A 302 10.94 4.52 2.37
C TYR A 302 11.99 4.97 1.36
N ALA A 303 13.25 5.06 1.80
CA ALA A 303 14.37 5.37 0.90
C ALA A 303 14.48 4.40 -0.30
N ASN A 304 14.09 3.13 -0.14
CA ASN A 304 14.04 2.18 -1.25
C ASN A 304 13.00 2.55 -2.31
N SER A 305 11.88 3.14 -1.90
CA SER A 305 10.76 3.52 -2.77
C SER A 305 11.19 4.47 -3.89
N TYR A 306 12.09 5.41 -3.59
CA TYR A 306 12.57 6.41 -4.56
C TYR A 306 13.48 5.83 -5.65
N ARG A 307 13.97 4.59 -5.48
CA ARG A 307 14.70 3.88 -6.54
C ARG A 307 13.79 3.41 -7.68
N ARG A 308 12.45 3.47 -7.50
CA ARG A 308 11.49 3.27 -8.60
C ARG A 308 11.47 4.44 -9.58
N PHE A 309 11.71 5.68 -9.13
CA PHE A 309 11.55 6.89 -9.94
C PHE A 309 12.80 7.16 -10.79
N GLN A 310 13.08 6.28 -11.75
CA GLN A 310 14.21 6.40 -12.68
C GLN A 310 13.73 6.60 -14.12
N PRO A 311 14.48 7.35 -14.95
CA PRO A 311 14.19 7.42 -16.39
C PRO A 311 14.14 6.02 -17.02
N GLY A 312 13.13 5.75 -17.83
CA GLY A 312 12.93 4.45 -18.49
C GLY A 312 12.42 3.34 -17.57
N SER A 313 12.13 3.62 -16.29
CA SER A 313 11.37 2.70 -15.45
C SER A 313 9.88 2.69 -15.83
N PHE A 314 9.18 1.59 -15.55
CA PHE A 314 7.72 1.50 -15.74
C PHE A 314 6.92 2.33 -14.70
N ALA A 315 7.59 2.97 -13.74
CA ALA A 315 6.96 3.88 -12.79
C ALA A 315 6.91 5.30 -13.37
N PRO A 316 5.77 6.00 -13.26
CA PRO A 316 5.67 7.38 -13.73
C PRO A 316 6.60 8.29 -12.92
N VAL A 317 7.24 9.25 -13.60
CA VAL A 317 8.13 10.27 -13.01
C VAL A 317 7.62 11.68 -13.23
N ASP A 318 7.00 11.94 -14.37
CA ASP A 318 6.36 13.21 -14.69
C ASP A 318 4.93 13.24 -14.13
N LEU A 319 4.53 14.39 -13.56
CA LEU A 319 3.18 14.64 -13.06
C LEU A 319 2.28 15.00 -14.23
N THR A 320 1.94 13.98 -15.02
CA THR A 320 1.09 14.12 -16.18
C THR A 320 -0.08 13.16 -16.12
N TRP A 321 -1.06 13.42 -16.99
CA TRP A 321 -2.24 12.58 -17.18
C TRP A 321 -2.46 12.26 -18.66
N GLY A 322 -3.22 11.20 -18.95
CA GLY A 322 -3.58 10.85 -20.32
C GLY A 322 -4.56 9.69 -20.46
N TYR A 323 -5.24 9.60 -21.61
CA TYR A 323 -6.16 8.50 -21.88
C TYR A 323 -5.39 7.24 -22.27
N GLY A 324 -5.67 6.12 -21.58
CA GLY A 324 -5.04 4.83 -21.89
C GLY A 324 -3.51 4.78 -21.76
N HIS A 325 -2.85 5.86 -21.33
CA HIS A 325 -1.39 5.99 -21.38
C HIS A 325 -0.71 5.53 -20.09
N ARG A 326 -0.14 4.32 -20.09
CA ARG A 326 0.50 3.67 -18.91
C ARG A 326 1.75 4.40 -18.39
N GLY A 327 2.33 5.32 -19.15
CA GLY A 327 3.47 6.15 -18.71
C GLY A 327 3.10 7.39 -17.89
N THR A 328 1.82 7.69 -17.72
CA THR A 328 1.36 8.89 -16.97
C THR A 328 1.15 8.58 -15.49
N ALA A 329 1.26 9.60 -14.63
CA ALA A 329 0.99 9.47 -13.21
C ALA A 329 -0.49 9.17 -12.95
N ILE A 330 -1.38 9.86 -13.68
CA ILE A 330 -2.84 9.67 -13.64
C ILE A 330 -3.33 9.23 -15.02
N ARG A 331 -3.66 7.95 -15.16
CA ARG A 331 -4.22 7.40 -16.39
C ARG A 331 -5.74 7.45 -16.32
N ILE A 332 -6.41 7.71 -17.44
CA ILE A 332 -7.86 7.51 -17.60
C ILE A 332 -8.05 6.28 -18.50
N PRO A 333 -8.33 5.09 -17.95
CA PRO A 333 -8.49 3.87 -18.76
C PRO A 333 -9.79 3.86 -19.56
N GLU A 334 -10.84 4.43 -19.00
CA GLU A 334 -12.18 4.53 -19.58
C GLU A 334 -12.81 5.84 -19.12
N LYS A 335 -13.49 6.54 -20.02
CA LYS A 335 -14.14 7.82 -19.75
C LYS A 335 -15.66 7.75 -19.76
N ASP A 336 -16.23 6.70 -20.35
CA ASP A 336 -17.66 6.55 -20.57
C ASP A 336 -18.25 5.35 -19.81
N GLY A 337 -19.54 5.48 -19.48
CA GLY A 337 -20.35 4.44 -18.86
C GLY A 337 -19.95 4.13 -17.41
N PRO A 338 -20.44 3.00 -16.87
CA PRO A 338 -20.19 2.61 -15.48
C PRO A 338 -18.71 2.36 -15.17
N ALA A 339 -17.88 2.11 -16.19
CA ALA A 339 -16.46 1.84 -16.05
C ALA A 339 -15.57 3.10 -16.06
N ALA A 340 -16.15 4.30 -16.26
CA ALA A 340 -15.44 5.57 -16.23
C ALA A 340 -14.66 5.77 -14.92
N ARG A 341 -13.33 5.91 -15.00
CA ARG A 341 -12.47 5.92 -13.81
C ARG A 341 -11.10 6.52 -14.09
N ILE A 342 -10.40 6.88 -13.03
CA ILE A 342 -8.96 7.14 -13.06
C ILE A 342 -8.18 5.90 -12.64
N GLU A 343 -6.89 5.91 -12.93
CA GLU A 343 -5.90 4.98 -12.44
C GLU A 343 -4.69 5.79 -11.94
N HIS A 344 -4.45 5.75 -10.64
CA HIS A 344 -3.29 6.36 -10.01
C HIS A 344 -2.12 5.37 -9.99
N ARG A 345 -1.00 5.73 -10.63
CA ARG A 345 0.10 4.79 -10.92
C ARG A 345 1.39 5.04 -10.13
N VAL A 346 1.40 6.04 -9.25
CA VAL A 346 2.61 6.47 -8.53
C VAL A 346 2.95 5.55 -7.34
N ALA A 347 1.94 5.08 -6.62
CA ALA A 347 2.13 4.34 -5.37
C ALA A 347 2.94 3.05 -5.56
N GLY A 348 3.84 2.78 -4.60
CA GLY A 348 4.57 1.52 -4.51
C GLY A 348 3.80 0.48 -3.72
N ALA A 349 4.10 -0.79 -3.95
CA ALA A 349 3.55 -1.90 -3.18
C ALA A 349 3.88 -1.82 -1.67
N ASP A 350 4.88 -1.04 -1.29
CA ASP A 350 5.30 -0.77 0.08
C ASP A 350 4.48 0.32 0.79
N ALA A 351 3.59 1.01 0.07
CA ALA A 351 2.68 2.00 0.64
C ALA A 351 1.69 1.39 1.64
N ASN A 352 1.35 2.16 2.67
CA ASN A 352 0.24 1.86 3.57
C ASN A 352 -1.09 2.08 2.83
N PRO A 353 -1.92 1.05 2.58
CA PRO A 353 -3.10 1.18 1.74
C PRO A 353 -4.11 2.20 2.26
N TYR A 354 -4.27 2.34 3.57
CA TYR A 354 -5.22 3.29 4.15
C TYR A 354 -4.78 4.74 3.92
N LEU A 355 -3.50 5.05 4.22
CA LEU A 355 -2.95 6.39 4.01
C LEU A 355 -2.90 6.74 2.52
N MET A 356 -2.52 5.77 1.68
CA MET A 356 -2.50 5.93 0.22
C MET A 356 -3.90 6.29 -0.31
N LEU A 357 -4.94 5.54 0.07
CA LEU A 357 -6.29 5.86 -0.37
C LEU A 357 -6.80 7.17 0.24
N ALA A 358 -6.44 7.51 1.48
CA ALA A 358 -6.80 8.79 2.07
C ALA A 358 -6.22 9.96 1.25
N ALA A 359 -4.95 9.88 0.82
CA ALA A 359 -4.33 10.88 -0.04
C ALA A 359 -4.96 10.94 -1.44
N ILE A 360 -5.18 9.80 -2.09
CA ILE A 360 -5.79 9.75 -3.44
C ILE A 360 -7.22 10.32 -3.40
N LEU A 361 -8.04 9.87 -2.46
CA LEU A 361 -9.42 10.34 -2.32
C LEU A 361 -9.47 11.81 -1.88
N GLY A 362 -8.52 12.27 -1.05
CA GLY A 362 -8.36 13.70 -0.76
C GLY A 362 -8.06 14.55 -2.00
N GLY A 363 -7.16 14.10 -2.87
CA GLY A 363 -6.86 14.76 -4.14
C GLY A 363 -8.04 14.74 -5.12
N MET A 364 -8.83 13.65 -5.13
CA MET A 364 -10.07 13.59 -5.91
C MET A 364 -11.13 14.57 -5.37
N LEU A 365 -11.31 14.69 -4.04
CA LEU A 365 -12.19 15.70 -3.44
C LEU A 365 -11.81 17.11 -3.86
N LEU A 366 -10.52 17.44 -3.83
CA LEU A 366 -10.02 18.74 -4.29
C LEU A 366 -10.49 19.06 -5.72
N GLY A 367 -10.43 18.09 -6.63
CA GLY A 367 -10.95 18.25 -7.98
C GLY A 367 -12.48 18.35 -8.05
N LEU A 368 -13.21 17.59 -7.25
CA LEU A 368 -14.68 17.70 -7.20
C LEU A 368 -15.15 19.07 -6.67
N GLU A 369 -14.38 19.68 -5.77
CA GLU A 369 -14.72 20.94 -5.09
C GLU A 369 -14.34 22.19 -5.91
N LYS A 370 -13.34 22.09 -6.80
CA LYS A 370 -12.71 23.28 -7.43
C LYS A 370 -12.79 23.34 -8.96
N ASP A 371 -13.41 22.38 -9.63
CA ASP A 371 -13.57 22.36 -11.11
C ASP A 371 -12.26 22.71 -11.86
N LEU A 372 -11.20 21.95 -11.55
CA LEU A 372 -9.83 22.17 -11.97
C LEU A 372 -9.56 21.69 -13.42
N ASP A 373 -8.56 22.27 -14.05
CA ASP A 373 -8.03 21.82 -15.35
C ASP A 373 -6.68 21.10 -15.14
N PRO A 374 -6.53 19.84 -15.59
CA PRO A 374 -5.26 19.12 -15.44
C PRO A 374 -4.19 19.57 -16.45
N GLY A 375 -4.53 20.51 -17.33
CA GLY A 375 -3.65 21.01 -18.38
C GLY A 375 -3.57 20.04 -19.56
N GLU A 376 -2.52 20.19 -20.35
CA GLU A 376 -2.34 19.43 -21.59
C GLU A 376 -2.22 17.92 -21.33
N GLU A 377 -2.89 17.13 -22.16
CA GLU A 377 -2.84 15.68 -22.13
C GLU A 377 -1.47 15.15 -22.61
N THR A 378 -0.94 14.12 -21.94
CA THR A 378 0.17 13.32 -22.48
C THR A 378 -0.35 12.25 -23.43
N THR A 379 0.18 12.25 -24.65
CA THR A 379 -0.11 11.26 -25.70
C THR A 379 1.18 10.50 -26.07
N PRO A 380 1.10 9.36 -26.79
CA PRO A 380 2.31 8.64 -27.22
C PRO A 380 3.27 9.48 -28.08
N SER A 381 2.77 10.53 -28.74
CA SER A 381 3.55 11.44 -29.58
C SER A 381 3.97 12.74 -28.90
N HIS A 382 3.44 13.05 -27.72
CA HIS A 382 3.64 14.33 -27.07
C HIS A 382 3.59 14.22 -25.55
N VAL A 383 4.67 14.68 -24.89
CA VAL A 383 4.74 14.85 -23.44
C VAL A 383 4.92 16.34 -23.16
N PRO A 384 4.09 16.96 -22.30
CA PRO A 384 4.24 18.37 -21.93
C PRO A 384 5.65 18.68 -21.41
N ALA A 385 6.34 19.65 -22.02
CA ALA A 385 7.77 19.90 -21.82
C ALA A 385 8.14 20.36 -20.39
N ASP A 386 7.18 20.98 -19.67
CA ASP A 386 7.37 21.58 -18.34
C ASP A 386 6.58 20.86 -17.24
N ALA A 387 6.22 19.59 -17.45
CA ALA A 387 5.53 18.82 -16.42
C ALA A 387 6.38 18.75 -15.13
N PRO A 388 5.81 19.09 -13.95
CA PRO A 388 6.50 18.88 -12.69
C PRO A 388 6.90 17.42 -12.55
N ARG A 389 7.97 17.15 -11.79
CA ARG A 389 8.47 15.78 -11.58
C ARG A 389 8.42 15.38 -10.13
N LEU A 390 8.17 14.10 -9.91
CA LEU A 390 8.38 13.46 -8.62
C LEU A 390 9.84 13.61 -8.22
N THR A 391 10.11 13.79 -6.92
CA THR A 391 11.49 13.78 -6.43
C THR A 391 12.02 12.35 -6.37
N HIS A 392 13.33 12.18 -6.55
CA HIS A 392 14.03 10.91 -6.28
C HIS A 392 14.71 10.93 -4.90
N ASP A 393 14.54 12.01 -4.13
CA ASP A 393 15.14 12.20 -2.82
C ASP A 393 14.10 12.05 -1.70
N PHE A 394 14.37 11.11 -0.80
CA PHE A 394 13.49 10.75 0.30
C PHE A 394 13.29 11.93 1.27
N LEU A 395 14.38 12.62 1.64
CA LEU A 395 14.31 13.73 2.59
C LEU A 395 13.49 14.90 2.04
N THR A 396 13.65 15.23 0.75
CA THR A 396 12.88 16.27 0.07
C THR A 396 11.38 16.00 0.12
N ALA A 397 10.96 14.76 -0.12
CA ALA A 397 9.55 14.38 -0.01
C ALA A 397 9.04 14.46 1.44
N VAL A 398 9.89 14.12 2.42
CA VAL A 398 9.57 14.29 3.85
C VAL A 398 9.33 15.76 4.18
N GLU A 399 10.22 16.66 3.77
CA GLU A 399 10.08 18.09 4.07
C GLU A 399 8.83 18.69 3.39
N ARG A 400 8.50 18.26 2.18
CA ARG A 400 7.25 18.66 1.50
C ARG A 400 6.02 18.19 2.26
N PHE A 401 5.99 16.92 2.66
CA PHE A 401 4.89 16.37 3.44
C PHE A 401 4.68 17.14 4.76
N ARG A 402 5.78 17.45 5.48
CA ARG A 402 5.75 18.18 6.76
C ARG A 402 5.23 19.61 6.64
N ALA A 403 5.39 20.25 5.48
CA ALA A 403 4.96 21.62 5.23
C ALA A 403 3.60 21.73 4.52
N SER A 404 3.01 20.62 4.07
CA SER A 404 1.83 20.63 3.18
C SER A 404 0.53 20.95 3.92
N PRO A 405 -0.21 22.01 3.54
CA PRO A 405 -1.55 22.25 4.05
C PRO A 405 -2.57 21.19 3.60
N PHE A 406 -2.34 20.57 2.43
CA PHE A 406 -3.20 19.48 1.94
C PHE A 406 -3.10 18.25 2.86
N ILE A 407 -1.88 17.88 3.25
CA ILE A 407 -1.68 16.77 4.19
C ILE A 407 -2.26 17.10 5.57
N ALA A 408 -2.11 18.34 6.04
CA ALA A 408 -2.73 18.80 7.28
C ALA A 408 -4.26 18.63 7.28
N ASP A 409 -4.93 18.96 6.16
CA ASP A 409 -6.38 18.82 5.99
C ASP A 409 -6.81 17.35 5.96
N ILE A 410 -6.16 16.53 5.13
CA ILE A 410 -6.58 15.14 4.88
C ILE A 410 -6.22 14.20 6.03
N PHE A 411 -5.05 14.36 6.63
CA PHE A 411 -4.55 13.47 7.68
C PHE A 411 -4.73 14.05 9.09
N GLY A 412 -4.96 15.36 9.20
CA GLY A 412 -4.90 16.09 10.46
C GLY A 412 -3.47 16.51 10.82
N GLU A 413 -3.30 17.73 11.32
CA GLU A 413 -2.00 18.32 11.70
C GLU A 413 -1.20 17.45 12.67
N ARG A 414 -1.88 16.82 13.63
CA ARG A 414 -1.24 15.93 14.62
C ARG A 414 -0.61 14.71 13.95
N TYR A 415 -1.31 14.09 13.01
CA TYR A 415 -0.79 12.94 12.28
C TYR A 415 0.30 13.35 11.29
N GLN A 416 0.10 14.46 10.57
CA GLN A 416 1.12 15.02 9.68
C GLN A 416 2.45 15.21 10.41
N LYS A 417 2.41 15.87 11.58
CA LYS A 417 3.60 16.08 12.39
C LYS A 417 4.23 14.76 12.81
N LEU A 418 3.43 13.84 13.36
CA LEU A 418 3.90 12.54 13.82
C LEU A 418 4.58 11.74 12.70
N TYR A 419 3.87 11.53 11.58
CA TYR A 419 4.37 10.76 10.46
C TYR A 419 5.58 11.41 9.81
N GLY A 420 5.51 12.74 9.60
CA GLY A 420 6.60 13.51 9.00
C GLY A 420 7.87 13.50 9.84
N ASP A 421 7.77 13.69 11.16
CA ASP A 421 8.94 13.66 12.05
C ASP A 421 9.55 12.24 12.15
N THR A 422 8.73 11.19 12.20
CA THR A 422 9.21 9.79 12.14
C THR A 422 9.93 9.50 10.83
N LYS A 423 9.34 9.87 9.68
CA LYS A 423 9.98 9.69 8.37
C LYS A 423 11.22 10.54 8.19
N HIS A 424 11.29 11.72 8.80
CA HIS A 424 12.50 12.53 8.85
C HIS A 424 13.63 11.80 9.61
N LYS A 425 13.34 11.22 10.78
CA LYS A 425 14.33 10.39 11.51
C LYS A 425 14.82 9.21 10.67
N GLU A 426 13.92 8.51 9.98
CA GLU A 426 14.27 7.41 9.08
C GLU A 426 15.15 7.89 7.91
N ALA A 427 14.81 9.02 7.29
CA ALA A 427 15.58 9.62 6.19
C ALA A 427 16.98 10.03 6.64
N ILE A 428 17.11 10.68 7.80
CA ILE A 428 18.40 11.05 8.38
C ILE A 428 19.24 9.81 8.73
N SER A 429 18.61 8.76 9.24
CA SER A 429 19.29 7.48 9.50
C SER A 429 19.81 6.83 8.21
N HIS A 430 19.05 6.89 7.12
CA HIS A 430 19.50 6.43 5.82
C HIS A 430 20.69 7.25 5.29
N LEU A 431 20.57 8.58 5.30
CA LEU A 431 21.58 9.49 4.77
C LEU A 431 22.93 9.41 5.49
N ARG A 432 22.95 9.13 6.80
CA ARG A 432 24.20 8.97 7.56
C ARG A 432 24.86 7.61 7.39
N THR A 433 24.18 6.65 6.77
CA THR A 433 24.69 5.27 6.62
C THR A 433 25.66 5.21 5.45
N VAL A 434 26.92 4.87 5.72
CA VAL A 434 27.94 4.62 4.69
C VAL A 434 27.76 3.20 4.17
N SER A 435 27.45 3.06 2.89
CA SER A 435 27.16 1.79 2.24
C SER A 435 28.42 1.11 1.64
N ASP A 436 28.30 -0.17 1.32
CA ASP A 436 29.32 -0.89 0.55
C ASP A 436 29.65 -0.23 -0.79
N PHE A 437 28.66 0.42 -1.42
CA PHE A 437 28.88 1.16 -2.65
C PHE A 437 29.81 2.35 -2.42
N ASP A 438 29.68 3.05 -1.30
CA ASP A 438 30.55 4.17 -0.94
C ASP A 438 31.99 3.68 -0.73
N TYR A 439 32.19 2.59 0.01
CA TYR A 439 33.52 2.01 0.22
C TYR A 439 34.16 1.56 -1.09
N ARG A 440 33.45 0.81 -1.94
CA ARG A 440 33.98 0.32 -3.23
C ARG A 440 34.29 1.45 -4.20
N THR A 441 33.56 2.57 -4.11
CA THR A 441 33.70 3.73 -5.00
C THR A 441 34.79 4.68 -4.52
N TYR A 442 34.73 5.15 -3.27
CA TYR A 442 35.53 6.28 -2.81
C TYR A 442 36.82 5.87 -2.08
N LEU A 443 36.79 4.83 -1.24
CA LEU A 443 37.92 4.43 -0.39
C LEU A 443 39.24 4.18 -1.16
N PRO A 444 39.25 3.56 -2.36
CA PRO A 444 40.51 3.36 -3.09
C PRO A 444 40.95 4.56 -3.94
N ARG A 445 40.15 5.63 -4.03
CA ARG A 445 40.36 6.77 -4.96
C ARG A 445 40.69 8.08 -4.26
N LEU A 446 40.21 8.28 -3.05
CA LEU A 446 40.52 9.40 -2.15
C LEU A 446 41.57 8.96 -1.14
#